data_AF-A0A4W5PUY6-F1
#
_entry.id   AF-A0A4W5PUY6-F1
#
_cell.length_a   1.000
_cell.length_b   1.000
_cell.length_c   1.000
_cell.angle_alpha   90.00
_cell.angle_beta   90.00
_cell.angle_gamma   90.00
#
_symmetry.space_group_name_H-M   'P 1'
#
loop_
_entity.id
_entity.type
_entity.pdbx_description
1 polymer ?
#
loop_
_entity_poly.entity_id
_entity_poly.type
_entity_poly.pdbx_seq_one_letter_code
_entity_poly.pdbx_strand_id
1 'polypeptide(L)'
;MCTVEMPDIMIKLLPALIVKLTHISATVAMASPMLEFLSTLVRLPHLYACFVAEQYVSVFAISLPYTNPSKFNQYIVSLAHHVISMWFIRCRLTFRKDFVQYITKGLRSNALMPFDDTHDTQSSFRARSTSLNERPKRYTHTHTAGSHDCSL
;
A
#
# COMPACT_ATOMS: atom_id res chain seq x y z
N MET A 1 -18.55 -16.42 12.60
CA MET A 1 -19.16 -17.62 13.21
C MET A 1 -19.65 -18.59 12.15
N CYS A 2 -20.61 -18.24 11.28
CA CYS A 2 -21.17 -19.20 10.31
C CYS A 2 -20.16 -19.79 9.29
N THR A 3 -19.15 -19.02 8.86
CA THR A 3 -18.05 -19.51 8.01
C THR A 3 -17.24 -20.64 8.65
N VAL A 4 -17.19 -20.68 9.97
CA VAL A 4 -16.39 -21.64 10.74
C VAL A 4 -17.27 -22.80 11.24
N GLU A 5 -18.54 -22.54 11.52
CA GLU A 5 -19.49 -23.52 12.07
C GLU A 5 -20.12 -24.43 11.00
N MET A 6 -20.30 -23.96 9.76
CA MET A 6 -20.94 -24.72 8.67
C MET A 6 -20.14 -24.69 7.35
N PRO A 7 -18.94 -25.30 7.29
CA PRO A 7 -18.02 -25.17 6.16
C PRO A 7 -18.61 -25.68 4.83
N ASP A 8 -19.35 -26.78 4.82
CA ASP A 8 -19.85 -27.40 3.58
C ASP A 8 -20.91 -26.55 2.86
N ILE A 9 -21.78 -25.91 3.64
CA ILE A 9 -22.80 -24.98 3.10
C ILE A 9 -22.10 -23.70 2.65
N MET A 10 -21.14 -23.21 3.44
CA MET A 10 -20.45 -21.97 3.18
C MET A 10 -19.57 -22.04 1.93
N ILE A 11 -18.93 -23.16 1.62
CA ILE A 11 -18.18 -23.34 0.36
C ILE A 11 -19.07 -23.09 -0.87
N LYS A 12 -20.33 -23.52 -0.83
CA LYS A 12 -21.28 -23.36 -1.94
C LYS A 12 -21.87 -21.95 -2.01
N LEU A 13 -22.10 -21.33 -0.85
CA LEU A 13 -22.76 -20.02 -0.75
C LEU A 13 -21.78 -18.85 -0.93
N LEU A 14 -20.51 -19.05 -0.55
CA LEU A 14 -19.51 -17.99 -0.50
C LEU A 14 -19.26 -17.28 -1.84
N PRO A 15 -19.18 -17.96 -3.01
CA PRO A 15 -19.05 -17.28 -4.29
C PRO A 15 -20.19 -16.28 -4.55
N ALA A 16 -21.43 -16.69 -4.28
CA ALA A 16 -22.61 -15.83 -4.45
C ALA A 16 -22.62 -14.68 -3.42
N LEU A 17 -22.16 -14.91 -2.19
CA LEU A 17 -22.02 -13.86 -1.19
C LEU A 17 -21.00 -12.81 -1.63
N ILE A 18 -19.81 -13.22 -2.08
CA ILE A 18 -18.78 -12.28 -2.56
C ILE A 18 -19.33 -11.38 -3.68
N VAL A 19 -20.08 -11.95 -4.64
CA VAL A 19 -20.74 -11.15 -5.68
C VAL A 19 -21.80 -10.22 -5.09
N LYS A 20 -22.60 -10.65 -4.12
CA LYS A 20 -23.57 -9.75 -3.47
C LYS A 20 -22.89 -8.59 -2.73
N LEU A 21 -21.73 -8.84 -2.11
CA LEU A 21 -20.96 -7.81 -1.41
C LEU A 21 -20.44 -6.72 -2.36
N THR A 22 -20.19 -7.01 -3.65
CA THR A 22 -19.74 -5.97 -4.61
C THR A 22 -20.80 -4.91 -4.87
N HIS A 23 -22.08 -5.20 -4.61
CA HIS A 23 -23.17 -4.24 -4.76
C HIS A 23 -23.36 -3.32 -3.55
N ILE A 24 -22.67 -3.61 -2.43
CA ILE A 24 -22.71 -2.76 -1.25
C ILE A 24 -21.83 -1.54 -1.48
N SER A 25 -22.39 -0.35 -1.25
CA SER A 25 -21.65 0.90 -1.38
C SER A 25 -20.55 0.99 -0.34
N ALA A 26 -19.38 1.47 -0.75
CA ALA A 26 -18.26 1.71 0.14
C ALA A 26 -18.49 2.96 1.00
N THR A 27 -19.08 2.74 2.19
CA THR A 27 -19.32 3.77 3.20
C THR A 27 -18.44 3.54 4.43
N VAL A 28 -18.27 4.57 5.26
CA VAL A 28 -17.47 4.48 6.50
C VAL A 28 -18.02 3.41 7.44
N ALA A 29 -19.35 3.31 7.59
CA ALA A 29 -19.99 2.30 8.44
C ALA A 29 -19.73 0.86 7.97
N MET A 30 -19.60 0.65 6.65
CA MET A 30 -19.36 -0.68 6.08
C MET A 30 -17.87 -1.05 6.00
N ALA A 31 -16.95 -0.10 6.19
CA ALA A 31 -15.53 -0.33 5.96
C ALA A 31 -14.92 -1.42 6.85
N SER A 32 -15.09 -1.32 8.18
CA SER A 32 -14.58 -2.35 9.11
C SER A 32 -15.19 -3.72 8.84
N PRO A 33 -16.54 -3.90 8.83
CA PRO A 33 -17.11 -5.24 8.67
C PRO A 33 -16.76 -5.89 7.32
N MET A 34 -16.69 -5.12 6.23
CA MET A 34 -16.32 -5.66 4.92
C MET A 34 -14.86 -6.11 4.89
N LEU A 35 -13.93 -5.27 5.34
CA LEU A 35 -12.50 -5.57 5.27
C LEU A 35 -12.10 -6.65 6.27
N GLU A 36 -12.67 -6.66 7.48
CA GLU A 36 -12.42 -7.71 8.48
C GLU A 36 -12.96 -9.07 8.04
N PHE A 37 -14.12 -9.11 7.39
CA PHE A 37 -14.66 -10.32 6.80
C PHE A 37 -13.69 -10.89 5.75
N LEU A 38 -13.24 -10.06 4.79
CA LEU A 38 -12.30 -10.49 3.75
C LEU A 38 -10.93 -10.89 4.31
N SER A 39 -10.44 -10.17 5.33
CA SER A 39 -9.21 -10.51 6.07
C SER A 39 -9.33 -11.85 6.79
N THR A 40 -10.50 -12.15 7.35
CA THR A 40 -10.74 -13.43 8.01
C THR A 40 -10.88 -14.56 7.00
N LEU A 41 -11.55 -14.31 5.89
CA LEU A 41 -11.80 -15.31 4.86
C LEU A 41 -10.49 -15.82 4.23
N VAL A 42 -9.49 -14.97 4.03
CA VAL A 42 -8.18 -15.39 3.46
C VAL A 42 -7.41 -16.37 4.35
N ARG A 43 -7.75 -16.45 5.65
CA ARG A 43 -7.16 -17.41 6.60
C ARG A 43 -7.81 -18.79 6.53
N LEU A 44 -8.87 -18.96 5.74
CA LEU A 44 -9.67 -20.18 5.64
C LEU A 44 -9.61 -20.76 4.21
N PRO A 45 -8.48 -21.33 3.77
CA PRO A 45 -8.24 -21.74 2.38
C PRO A 45 -9.21 -22.76 1.80
N HIS A 46 -9.81 -23.60 2.65
CA HIS A 46 -10.81 -24.58 2.22
C HIS A 46 -12.11 -23.92 1.75
N LEU A 47 -12.47 -22.74 2.28
CA LEU A 47 -13.73 -22.06 1.92
C LEU A 47 -13.69 -21.44 0.52
N TYR A 48 -12.51 -21.00 0.07
CA TYR A 48 -12.32 -20.40 -1.25
C TYR A 48 -11.57 -21.31 -2.23
N ALA A 49 -11.47 -22.60 -1.94
CA ALA A 49 -10.80 -23.59 -2.80
C ALA A 49 -11.40 -23.64 -4.20
N CYS A 50 -12.70 -23.39 -4.33
CA CYS A 50 -13.45 -23.40 -5.59
C CYS A 50 -13.49 -22.05 -6.31
N PHE A 51 -12.87 -20.99 -5.78
CA PHE A 51 -12.93 -19.67 -6.40
C PHE A 51 -12.27 -19.68 -7.79
N VAL A 52 -13.00 -19.14 -8.76
CA VAL A 52 -12.46 -18.82 -10.09
C VAL A 52 -12.03 -17.36 -10.13
N ALA A 53 -11.41 -16.93 -11.23
CA ALA A 53 -10.83 -15.60 -11.37
C ALA A 53 -11.82 -14.47 -11.01
N GLU A 54 -13.09 -14.62 -11.39
CA GLU A 54 -14.14 -13.65 -11.12
C GLU A 54 -14.33 -13.36 -9.63
N GLN A 55 -14.31 -14.37 -8.75
CA GLN A 55 -14.48 -14.11 -7.31
C GLN A 55 -13.27 -13.39 -6.72
N TYR A 56 -12.05 -13.66 -7.22
CA TYR A 56 -10.87 -12.88 -6.82
C TYR A 56 -10.98 -11.42 -7.27
N VAL A 57 -11.45 -11.17 -8.50
CA VAL A 57 -11.72 -9.82 -8.99
C VAL A 57 -12.75 -9.11 -8.10
N SER A 58 -13.83 -9.80 -7.71
CA SER A 58 -14.84 -9.24 -6.80
C SER A 58 -14.26 -8.88 -5.43
N VAL A 59 -13.36 -9.69 -4.86
CA VAL A 59 -12.67 -9.35 -3.61
C VAL A 59 -11.85 -8.06 -3.75
N PHE A 60 -11.12 -7.89 -4.87
CA PHE A 60 -10.38 -6.66 -5.14
C PHE A 60 -11.32 -5.48 -5.38
N ALA A 61 -12.42 -5.67 -6.11
CA ALA A 61 -13.42 -4.64 -6.37
C ALA A 61 -14.08 -4.12 -5.09
N ILE A 62 -14.33 -4.99 -4.11
CA ILE A 62 -14.84 -4.59 -2.79
C ILE A 62 -13.78 -3.80 -2.01
N SER A 63 -12.52 -4.21 -2.09
CA SER A 63 -11.44 -3.63 -1.27
C SER A 63 -10.92 -2.29 -1.80
N LEU A 64 -10.87 -2.11 -3.12
CA LEU A 64 -10.28 -0.95 -3.78
C LEU A 64 -10.90 0.41 -3.38
N PRO A 65 -12.23 0.57 -3.29
CA PRO A 65 -12.82 1.84 -2.85
C PRO A 65 -12.36 2.33 -1.48
N TYR A 66 -12.03 1.40 -0.57
CA TYR A 66 -11.57 1.71 0.79
C TYR A 66 -10.10 2.18 0.85
N THR A 67 -9.40 2.23 -0.28
CA THR A 67 -8.01 2.71 -0.37
C THR A 67 -7.89 4.23 -0.51
N ASN A 68 -9.00 4.95 -0.63
CA ASN A 68 -9.00 6.41 -0.79
C ASN A 68 -8.74 7.13 0.55
N PRO A 69 -7.59 7.81 0.73
CA PRO A 69 -7.24 8.48 1.99
C PRO A 69 -8.05 9.76 2.26
N SER A 70 -8.69 10.34 1.24
CA SER A 70 -9.56 11.50 1.40
C SER A 70 -10.95 11.12 1.94
N LYS A 71 -11.35 9.84 1.82
CA LYS A 71 -12.67 9.34 2.24
C LYS A 71 -12.62 8.52 3.54
N PHE A 72 -11.50 7.90 3.86
CA PHE A 72 -11.36 6.96 4.97
C PHE A 72 -10.13 7.29 5.82
N ASN A 73 -10.18 6.92 7.10
CA ASN A 73 -9.03 7.09 7.99
C ASN A 73 -7.86 6.17 7.60
N GLN A 74 -6.67 6.47 8.12
CA GLN A 74 -5.45 5.71 7.82
C GLN A 74 -5.56 4.22 8.18
N TYR A 75 -6.28 3.87 9.25
CA TYR A 75 -6.48 2.48 9.64
C TYR A 75 -7.23 1.69 8.57
N ILE A 76 -8.37 2.20 8.09
CA ILE A 76 -9.18 1.57 7.04
C ILE A 76 -8.39 1.47 5.74
N VAL A 77 -7.69 2.54 5.35
CA VAL A 77 -6.86 2.55 4.14
C VAL A 77 -5.76 1.49 4.25
N SER A 78 -5.05 1.43 5.39
CA SER A 78 -4.01 0.43 5.63
C SER A 78 -4.56 -0.99 5.60
N LEU A 79 -5.73 -1.22 6.22
CA LEU A 79 -6.40 -2.52 6.23
C LEU A 79 -6.82 -2.95 4.82
N ALA A 80 -7.32 -2.03 3.99
CA ALA A 80 -7.67 -2.32 2.61
C ALA A 80 -6.45 -2.78 1.78
N HIS A 81 -5.32 -2.08 1.91
CA HIS A 81 -4.06 -2.49 1.28
C HIS A 81 -3.58 -3.85 1.76
N HIS A 82 -3.70 -4.12 3.07
CA HIS A 82 -3.37 -5.42 3.65
C HIS A 82 -4.24 -6.55 3.08
N VAL A 83 -5.56 -6.35 2.98
CA VAL A 83 -6.50 -7.30 2.36
C VAL A 83 -6.13 -7.57 0.91
N ILE A 84 -5.93 -6.52 0.10
CA ILE A 84 -5.52 -6.66 -1.32
C ILE A 84 -4.24 -7.50 -1.43
N SER A 85 -3.23 -7.21 -0.59
CA SER A 85 -1.95 -7.91 -0.60
C SER A 85 -2.09 -9.39 -0.23
N MET A 86 -2.79 -9.69 0.86
CA MET A 86 -3.04 -11.06 1.33
C MET A 86 -3.75 -11.90 0.27
N TRP A 87 -4.80 -11.34 -0.35
CA TRP A 87 -5.54 -12.04 -1.40
C TRP A 87 -4.71 -12.21 -2.67
N PHE A 88 -3.95 -11.21 -3.08
CA PHE A 88 -3.07 -11.31 -4.24
C PHE A 88 -2.00 -12.40 -4.10
N ILE A 89 -1.42 -12.56 -2.91
CA ILE A 89 -0.46 -13.64 -2.62
C ILE A 89 -1.12 -15.01 -2.74
N ARG A 90 -2.37 -15.13 -2.29
CA ARG A 90 -3.16 -16.38 -2.36
C ARG A 90 -3.74 -16.69 -3.74
N CYS A 91 -3.83 -15.70 -4.63
CA CYS A 91 -4.31 -15.92 -6.00
C CYS A 91 -3.42 -16.91 -6.78
N ARG A 92 -4.06 -17.72 -7.64
CA ARG A 92 -3.37 -18.60 -8.58
C ARG A 92 -2.47 -17.82 -9.53
N LEU A 93 -1.29 -18.38 -9.82
CA LEU A 93 -0.25 -17.76 -10.66
C LEU A 93 -0.75 -17.39 -12.07
N THR A 94 -1.69 -18.15 -12.61
CA THR A 94 -2.22 -18.01 -13.97
C THR A 94 -2.89 -16.65 -14.24
N PHE A 95 -3.46 -16.01 -13.22
CA PHE A 95 -4.27 -14.78 -13.38
C PHE A 95 -3.57 -13.51 -12.91
N ARG A 96 -2.35 -13.62 -12.36
CA ARG A 96 -1.69 -12.48 -11.69
C ARG A 96 -1.47 -11.28 -12.61
N LYS A 97 -1.14 -11.50 -13.89
CA LYS A 97 -0.87 -10.39 -14.83
C LYS A 97 -2.10 -9.50 -14.99
N ASP A 98 -3.27 -10.11 -15.14
CA ASP A 98 -4.53 -9.41 -15.31
C ASP A 98 -4.94 -8.70 -14.02
N PHE A 99 -4.75 -9.35 -12.87
CA PHE A 99 -5.05 -8.75 -11.57
C PHE A 99 -4.14 -7.57 -11.24
N VAL A 100 -2.85 -7.64 -11.57
CA VAL A 100 -1.92 -6.53 -11.34
C VAL A 100 -2.38 -5.28 -12.09
N GLN A 101 -2.76 -5.43 -13.37
CA GLN A 101 -3.26 -4.30 -14.16
C GLN A 101 -4.54 -3.72 -13.54
N TYR A 102 -5.49 -4.58 -13.17
CA TYR A 102 -6.75 -4.17 -12.55
C TYR A 102 -6.52 -3.43 -11.21
N ILE A 103 -5.74 -4.01 -10.30
CA ILE A 103 -5.44 -3.44 -8.98
C ILE A 103 -4.70 -2.11 -9.13
N THR A 104 -3.65 -2.06 -9.97
CA THR A 104 -2.85 -0.84 -10.15
C THR A 104 -3.70 0.31 -10.71
N LYS A 105 -4.57 0.01 -11.68
CA LYS A 105 -5.51 1.00 -12.23
C LYS A 105 -6.49 1.48 -11.16
N GLY A 106 -7.05 0.56 -10.36
CA GLY A 106 -7.97 0.89 -9.27
C GLY A 106 -7.32 1.73 -8.17
N LEU A 107 -6.10 1.41 -7.76
CA LEU A 107 -5.36 2.17 -6.75
C LEU A 107 -5.09 3.59 -7.24
N ARG A 108 -4.59 3.77 -8.47
CA ARG A 108 -4.38 5.10 -9.06
C ARG A 108 -5.66 5.93 -9.13
N SER A 109 -6.79 5.30 -9.46
CA SER A 109 -8.10 5.99 -9.50
C SER A 109 -8.58 6.44 -8.13
N ASN A 110 -8.21 5.74 -7.04
CA ASN A 110 -8.65 6.06 -5.68
C ASN A 110 -7.64 6.93 -4.92
N ALA A 111 -6.37 6.91 -5.33
CA ALA A 111 -5.27 7.63 -4.73
C ALA A 111 -5.06 9.03 -5.33
N LEU A 112 -6.03 9.61 -6.05
CA LEU A 112 -5.97 10.99 -6.56
C LEU A 112 -6.04 12.02 -5.42
N MET A 113 -4.99 12.05 -4.61
CA MET A 113 -4.32 13.30 -4.27
C MET A 113 -3.19 13.41 -5.30
N PRO A 114 -3.01 14.55 -6.00
CA PRO A 114 -1.67 14.86 -6.47
C PRO A 114 -0.82 14.89 -5.21
N PHE A 115 0.05 13.89 -5.04
CA PHE A 115 1.19 14.09 -4.16
C PHE A 115 1.89 15.32 -4.74
N ASP A 116 1.79 16.44 -4.03
CA ASP A 116 2.75 17.51 -4.23
C ASP A 116 4.08 16.94 -3.74
N ASP A 117 4.79 16.25 -4.65
CA ASP A 117 6.16 15.76 -4.48
C ASP A 117 7.12 16.95 -4.47
N THR A 118 6.86 17.91 -3.59
CA THR A 118 7.74 19.04 -3.31
C THR A 118 8.14 18.99 -1.83
N HIS A 119 8.80 17.90 -1.42
CA HIS A 119 9.92 17.99 -0.48
C HIS A 119 10.71 16.67 -0.44
N ASP A 120 12.01 16.82 -0.69
CA ASP A 120 13.10 15.92 -0.30
C ASP A 120 13.40 14.69 -1.17
N THR A 121 13.52 14.92 -2.48
CA THR A 121 14.46 14.18 -3.34
C THR A 121 15.92 14.56 -2.99
N GLN A 122 16.38 14.31 -1.77
CA GLN A 122 17.81 14.26 -1.43
C GLN A 122 18.03 13.80 0.03
N SER A 123 18.06 12.50 0.29
CA SER A 123 18.98 12.01 1.32
C SER A 123 19.50 10.59 1.02
N SER A 124 20.79 10.58 0.70
CA SER A 124 21.75 9.60 1.21
C SER A 124 21.65 8.13 0.77
N PHE A 125 21.61 7.86 -0.54
CA PHE A 125 22.02 6.53 -1.06
C PHE A 125 23.08 6.54 -2.18
N ARG A 126 23.70 7.69 -2.46
CA ARG A 126 24.84 7.77 -3.40
C ARG A 126 25.96 8.63 -2.82
N ALA A 127 27.00 7.93 -2.35
CA ALA A 127 28.43 8.27 -2.49
C ALA A 127 29.22 7.86 -1.23
N ARG A 128 29.65 6.60 -1.17
CA ARG A 128 30.83 6.24 -0.37
C ARG A 128 31.64 5.15 -1.07
N SER A 129 32.49 5.60 -1.98
CA SER A 129 33.66 4.94 -2.60
C SER A 129 34.15 5.93 -3.66
N THR A 130 35.41 6.26 -3.91
CA THR A 130 36.74 6.03 -3.32
C THR A 130 37.68 6.96 -4.09
N SER A 131 38.71 7.48 -3.42
CA SER A 131 39.98 8.02 -3.93
C SER A 131 39.99 9.07 -5.05
N LEU A 132 40.59 10.23 -4.77
CA LEU A 132 41.50 10.89 -5.72
C LEU A 132 42.76 11.37 -4.99
N ASN A 133 43.88 11.00 -5.60
CA ASN A 133 45.26 11.27 -5.24
C ASN A 133 45.68 12.70 -5.65
N GLU A 134 46.82 13.14 -5.08
CA GLU A 134 47.69 14.27 -5.47
C GLU A 134 47.50 15.67 -4.82
N ARG A 135 48.18 15.85 -3.67
CA ARG A 135 49.37 16.70 -3.38
C ARG A 135 49.47 18.17 -3.89
N PRO A 136 50.29 19.02 -3.22
CA PRO A 136 49.87 20.33 -2.69
C PRO A 136 50.42 21.54 -3.44
N LYS A 137 49.83 22.73 -3.21
CA LYS A 137 50.50 24.02 -3.45
C LYS A 137 50.33 24.95 -2.24
N ARG A 138 51.45 25.19 -1.55
CA ARG A 138 51.69 26.35 -0.65
C ARG A 138 51.84 27.62 -1.49
N TYR A 139 51.48 28.78 -0.93
CA TYR A 139 52.19 30.08 -0.94
C TYR A 139 51.21 31.17 -0.39
N THR A 140 51.34 31.56 0.90
CA THR A 140 51.87 32.86 1.45
C THR A 140 50.91 34.05 1.35
N HIS A 141 50.42 34.59 2.48
CA HIS A 141 50.90 35.80 3.21
C HIS A 141 50.83 37.09 2.34
N THR A 142 50.27 38.25 2.72
CA THR A 142 50.18 38.97 4.01
C THR A 142 49.41 40.31 3.87
N HIS A 143 49.10 40.95 5.01
CA HIS A 143 48.89 42.40 5.29
C HIS A 143 47.46 42.97 5.14
N THR A 144 46.90 43.80 6.04
CA THR A 144 47.39 44.66 7.18
C THR A 144 46.18 45.07 8.04
N ALA A 145 46.24 44.97 9.38
CA ALA A 145 46.46 46.05 10.38
C ALA A 145 45.27 47.00 10.68
N GLY A 146 44.92 47.13 11.97
CA GLY A 146 43.97 48.12 12.50
C GLY A 146 43.46 47.80 13.91
N SER A 147 44.29 48.11 14.91
CA SER A 147 44.13 47.99 16.37
C SER A 147 42.93 48.77 16.97
N HIS A 148 42.42 48.34 18.13
CA HIS A 148 42.39 49.12 19.39
C HIS A 148 41.69 48.35 20.54
N ASP A 149 42.40 48.26 21.68
CA ASP A 149 41.99 47.78 23.00
C ASP A 149 40.79 48.55 23.60
N CYS A 150 40.00 47.89 24.46
CA CYS A 150 39.87 48.27 25.87
C CYS A 150 39.07 47.23 26.67
N SER A 151 39.69 46.74 27.74
CA SER A 151 39.13 45.84 28.75
C SER A 151 38.19 46.54 29.72
N LEU A 152 37.19 45.80 30.19
CA LEU A 152 36.57 45.89 31.52
C LEU A 152 36.23 44.47 31.97
#